data_AF-E1ZVI5-F1
#
_entry.id   AF-E1ZVI5-F1
#
_cell.length_a   1.000
_cell.length_b   1.000
_cell.length_c   1.000
_cell.angle_alpha   90.00
_cell.angle_beta   90.00
_cell.angle_gamma   90.00
#
_symmetry.space_group_name_H-M   'P 1'
#
loop_
_entity.id
_entity.type
_entity.pdbx_description
1 polymer ?
#
loop_
_entity_poly.entity_id
_entity_poly.type
_entity_poly.pdbx_seq_one_letter_code
_entity_poly.pdbx_strand_id
1 'polypeptide(L)' 'MPLSQRIAERYVGQKIRPLHELEKNINILLINTHSAFEPAIPLPPNAIEVGGLHVEPLQTTDEKTVIYSDVRFII' A
#
# COMPACT_ATOMS: atom_id res chain seq x y z
N MET A 1 -5.55 20.70 -18.41
CA MET A 1 -5.79 19.49 -17.59
C MET A 1 -4.48 19.06 -16.94
N PRO A 2 -4.42 18.83 -15.62
CA PRO A 2 -3.22 18.33 -14.94
C PRO A 2 -2.73 17.01 -15.55
N LEU A 3 -1.42 16.75 -15.52
CA LEU A 3 -0.83 15.52 -16.06
C LEU A 3 -1.40 14.26 -15.40
N SER A 4 -1.60 14.29 -14.08
CA SER A 4 -2.18 13.20 -13.29
C SER A 4 -3.57 12.81 -13.77
N GLN A 5 -4.44 13.79 -14.07
CA GLN A 5 -5.78 13.54 -14.62
C GLN A 5 -5.70 12.80 -15.96
N ARG A 6 -4.81 13.24 -16.86
CA ARG A 6 -4.65 12.62 -18.17
C ARG A 6 -4.18 11.17 -18.08
N ILE A 7 -3.24 10.90 -17.17
CA ILE A 7 -2.74 9.54 -16.92
C ILE A 7 -3.89 8.67 -16.39
N ALA A 8 -4.62 9.16 -15.39
CA ALA A 8 -5.74 8.43 -14.82
C ALA A 8 -6.80 8.09 -15.88
N GLU A 9 -7.25 9.06 -16.68
CA GLU A 9 -8.22 8.82 -17.76
C GLU A 9 -7.70 7.83 -18.81
N ARG A 10 -6.39 7.87 -19.12
CA ARG A 10 -5.76 6.92 -20.07
C ARG A 10 -5.83 5.47 -19.58
N TYR A 11 -5.56 5.22 -18.31
CA TYR A 11 -5.52 3.87 -17.75
C TYR A 11 -6.90 3.37 -17.32
N VAL A 12 -7.78 4.26 -16.88
CA VAL A 12 -9.17 3.90 -16.52
C VAL A 12 -10.03 3.66 -17.77
N GLY A 13 -9.63 4.23 -18.93
CA GLY A 13 -10.32 4.00 -20.21
C GLY A 13 -11.61 4.81 -20.40
N GLN A 14 -11.90 5.73 -19.49
CA GLN A 14 -13.03 6.64 -19.56
C GLN A 14 -12.68 7.98 -18.90
N LYS A 15 -13.44 9.02 -19.27
CA LYS A 15 -13.36 10.29 -18.57
C LYS A 15 -13.85 10.10 -17.14
N ILE A 16 -12.98 10.36 -16.17
CA ILE A 16 -13.32 10.30 -14.75
C ILE A 16 -13.60 11.72 -14.23
N ARG A 17 -14.23 11.80 -13.07
CA ARG A 17 -14.32 13.06 -12.33
C ARG A 17 -12.91 13.60 -12.06
N PRO A 18 -12.75 14.92 -11.92
CA PRO A 18 -11.46 15.51 -11.54
C PRO A 18 -10.88 14.85 -10.28
N LEU A 19 -9.59 14.51 -10.29
CA LEU A 19 -8.94 13.81 -9.16
C LEU A 19 -9.13 14.51 -7.81
N HIS A 20 -9.11 15.85 -7.76
CA HIS A 20 -9.35 16.63 -6.54
C HIS A 20 -10.78 16.53 -5.96
N GLU A 21 -11.75 15.99 -6.72
CA GLU A 21 -13.08 15.66 -6.19
C GLU A 21 -13.14 14.21 -5.70
N LEU A 22 -12.37 13.33 -6.32
CA LEU A 22 -12.26 11.93 -5.94
C LEU A 22 -11.53 11.78 -4.60
N GLU A 23 -10.48 12.58 -4.36
CA GLU A 23 -9.72 12.55 -3.10
C GLU A 23 -10.59 12.83 -1.87
N LYS A 24 -11.68 13.60 -2.04
CA LYS A 24 -12.60 13.98 -0.95
C LYS A 24 -13.53 12.84 -0.51
N ASN A 25 -13.67 11.79 -1.31
CA ASN A 25 -14.66 10.73 -1.11
C ASN A 25 -14.04 9.32 -1.16
N ILE A 26 -12.84 9.18 -0.60
CA ILE A 26 -12.16 7.88 -0.51
C ILE A 26 -12.75 7.06 0.64
N ASN A 27 -13.43 5.95 0.31
CA ASN A 27 -14.02 5.05 1.31
C ASN A 27 -13.01 4.12 1.98
N ILE A 28 -11.92 3.78 1.29
CA ILE A 28 -10.87 2.89 1.77
C ILE A 28 -9.52 3.42 1.29
N LEU A 29 -8.56 3.55 2.20
CA LEU A 29 -7.17 3.87 1.92
C LEU A 29 -6.30 2.67 2.29
N LEU A 30 -5.66 2.05 1.30
CA LEU A 30 -4.72 0.96 1.51
C LEU A 30 -3.30 1.52 1.62
N ILE A 31 -2.66 1.34 2.76
CA ILE A 31 -1.32 1.89 3.03
C ILE A 31 -0.33 0.73 3.08
N ASN A 32 0.69 0.75 2.21
CA ASN A 32 1.77 -0.24 2.25
C ASN A 32 2.78 0.09 3.35
N THR A 33 2.31 0.08 4.60
CA THR A 33 3.13 0.19 5.81
C THR A 33 2.63 -0.82 6.85
N HIS A 34 3.35 -0.93 7.96
CA HIS A 34 2.96 -1.74 9.10
C HIS A 34 3.40 -1.05 10.39
N SER A 35 2.47 -0.96 11.34
CA SER A 35 2.65 -0.46 12.71
C SER A 35 3.88 -0.98 13.48
N ALA A 36 4.49 -2.10 13.07
CA ALA A 36 5.73 -2.60 13.68
C ALA A 36 6.96 -1.76 13.31
N PHE A 37 6.94 -1.04 12.19
CA PHE A 37 8.06 -0.28 11.65
C PHE A 37 7.86 1.24 11.70
N GLU A 38 6.66 1.69 12.06
CA GLU A 38 6.28 3.10 12.08
C GLU A 38 6.00 3.60 13.51
N PRO A 39 6.16 4.90 13.76
CA PRO A 39 5.66 5.52 14.98
C PRO A 39 4.16 5.27 15.14
N ALA A 40 3.71 5.11 16.38
CA ALA A 40 2.29 4.98 16.69
C ALA A 40 1.55 6.29 16.35
N ILE A 41 0.89 6.32 15.19
CA ILE A 41 0.03 7.41 14.76
C ILE A 41 -1.43 6.94 14.71
N PRO A 42 -2.40 7.81 15.06
CA PRO A 42 -3.81 7.48 14.90
C PRO A 42 -4.16 7.44 13.41
N LEU A 43 -4.59 6.29 12.92
CA LEU A 43 -5.14 6.12 11.58
C LEU A 43 -6.67 6.27 11.60
N PRO A 44 -7.28 6.88 10.57
CA PRO A 44 -8.72 6.92 10.46
C PRO A 44 -9.27 5.50 10.19
N PRO A 45 -10.54 5.21 10.53
CA PRO A 45 -11.09 3.85 10.40
C PRO A 45 -11.09 3.29 8.97
N ASN A 46 -11.04 4.15 7.96
CA ASN A 46 -10.97 3.78 6.56
C ASN A 46 -9.54 3.54 6.04
N ALA A 47 -8.51 3.77 6.86
CA ALA A 47 -7.13 3.47 6.52
C ALA A 47 -6.76 2.07 7.00
N ILE A 48 -6.35 1.22 6.05
CA ILE A 48 -5.99 -0.18 6.29
C ILE A 48 -4.52 -0.36 5.91
N GLU A 49 -3.70 -0.77 6.88
CA GLU A 49 -2.33 -1.17 6.65
C GLU A 49 -2.31 -2.52 5.91
N VAL A 50 -1.65 -2.55 4.75
CA VAL A 50 -1.48 -3.73 3.88
C VAL A 50 -0.01 -3.99 3.58
N GLY A 51 0.86 -3.71 4.56
CA GLY A 51 2.30 -3.92 4.46
C GLY A 51 2.64 -5.33 3.95
N GLY A 52 3.39 -5.38 2.85
CA GLY A 52 3.83 -6.66 2.28
C GLY A 52 2.80 -7.34 1.36
N LEU A 53 1.69 -6.69 1.00
CA LEU A 53 0.70 -7.24 0.05
C LEU A 53 1.30 -7.57 -1.33
N HIS A 54 2.37 -6.87 -1.73
CA HIS A 54 3.07 -7.15 -2.98
C HIS A 54 4.07 -8.32 -2.89
N VAL A 55 4.31 -8.88 -1.70
CA VAL A 55 5.33 -9.91 -1.48
C VAL A 55 4.70 -11.24 -1.84
N GLU A 56 5.35 -11.98 -2.74
CA GLU A 56 4.92 -13.33 -3.06
C GLU A 56 5.03 -14.22 -1.80
N PRO A 57 4.00 -15.00 -1.47
CA PRO A 57 4.07 -15.90 -0.34
C PRO A 57 5.22 -16.88 -0.56
N LEU A 58 6.02 -17.10 0.47
CA LEU A 58 7.04 -18.13 0.43
C LEU A 58 6.36 -19.47 0.11
N GLN A 59 6.73 -20.10 -1.00
CA GLN A 59 6.38 -21.49 -1.22
C GLN A 59 7.07 -22.29 -0.12
N THR A 60 6.28 -22.76 0.85
CA THR A 60 6.72 -23.74 1.84
C THR A 60 6.89 -25.08 1.13
N THR A 61 8.00 -25.26 0.43
CA THR A 61 8.51 -26.60 0.16
C THR A 61 8.99 -27.14 1.50
N ASP A 62 8.42 -28.27 1.90
CA ASP A 62 8.55 -28.90 3.21
C ASP A 62 9.92 -28.67 3.89
N GLU A 63 9.85 -28.18 5.13
CA GLU A 63 10.81 -28.35 6.22
C GLU A 63 12.28 -27.95 6.00
N LYS A 64 12.53 -26.73 5.50
CA LYS A 64 13.76 -26.00 5.85
C LYS A 64 13.46 -24.59 6.33
N THR A 65 13.64 -24.40 7.64
CA THR A 65 13.59 -23.13 8.36
C THR A 65 14.37 -22.04 7.62
N VAL A 66 13.66 -21.16 6.91
CA VAL A 66 14.27 -19.94 6.37
C VAL A 66 14.34 -18.93 7.51
N ILE A 67 15.46 -18.98 8.23
CA ILE A 67 15.85 -17.92 9.16
C ILE A 67 16.14 -16.68 8.32
N TYR A 68 15.41 -15.57 8.54
CA TYR A 68 15.81 -14.26 8.05
C TYR A 68 17.15 -13.90 8.72
N SER A 69 18.26 -14.14 8.04
CA SER A 69 19.61 -13.90 8.57
C SER A 69 20.05 -12.43 8.51
N ASP A 70 19.22 -11.49 8.05
CA ASP A 70 19.66 -10.12 7.79
C ASP A 70 18.67 -9.02 8.22
N VAL A 71 18.04 -9.17 9.38
CA VAL A 71 17.58 -7.97 10.12
C VAL A 71 18.71 -7.51 11.03
N ARG A 72 19.75 -6.91 10.43
CA ARG A 72 20.66 -6.04 11.19
C ARG A 72 19.86 -4.81 11.59
N PHE A 73 19.28 -4.87 12.78
CA PHE A 73 18.93 -3.66 13.52
C PHE A 73 20.22 -2.90 13.79
N ILE A 74 20.49 -1.88 12.97
CA ILE A 74 21.45 -0.84 13.30
C ILE A 74 20.76 0.04 14.32
N ILE A 75 21.14 -0.14 15.59
CA ILE A 75 21.00 0.86 16.65
C ILE A 75 22.11 1.90 16.49
#